data_AF-A0A2N1R0S0-F1
#
_entry.id   AF-A0A2N1R0S0-F1
#
_cell.length_a   1.000
_cell.length_b   1.000
_cell.length_c   1.000
_cell.angle_alpha   90.00
_cell.angle_beta   90.00
_cell.angle_gamma   90.00
#
_symmetry.space_group_name_H-M   'P 1'
#
loop_
_entity.id
_entity.type
_entity.pdbx_description
1 polymer ?
#
loop_
_entity_poly.entity_id
_entity_poly.type
_entity_poly.pdbx_seq_one_letter_code
_entity_poly.pdbx_strand_id
1 'polypeptide(L)'
;AYCQDNETSWYDWERASLHGDILAFCSALIRFRMKHPVFRRPEFYTGRDTDDNQLPDITWFDESGRPPHWASINLTLAALIDGSPAENSAIGDDDFYLMFNASAHSIAFTVPRHPRDLLWHKVIDTSAPLPTDSILNFVSQPLQRQESCTLGARSLVVLLTVRQ
;
A
#
# COMPACT_ATOMS: atom_id res chain seq x y z
N ALA A 1 -24.17 -12.60 -11.16
CA ALA A 1 -25.51 -12.87 -11.73
C ALA A 1 -25.36 -13.39 -13.16
N TYR A 2 -25.12 -14.71 -13.34
CA TYR A 2 -24.69 -15.27 -14.64
C TYR A 2 -25.82 -15.39 -15.67
N CYS A 3 -27.01 -15.83 -15.27
CA CYS A 3 -28.18 -15.95 -16.15
C CYS A 3 -29.17 -14.78 -16.03
N GLN A 4 -28.72 -13.60 -15.58
CA GLN A 4 -29.58 -12.44 -15.36
C GLN A 4 -29.24 -11.38 -16.40
N ASP A 5 -30.14 -11.18 -17.36
CA ASP A 5 -30.13 -10.04 -18.27
C ASP A 5 -31.27 -9.10 -17.90
N ASN A 6 -31.10 -8.42 -16.77
CA ASN A 6 -32.06 -7.49 -16.18
C ASN A 6 -31.34 -6.52 -15.24
N GLU A 7 -32.09 -5.68 -14.53
CA GLU A 7 -31.60 -4.62 -13.64
C GLU A 7 -30.66 -5.11 -12.53
N THR A 8 -30.64 -6.41 -12.22
CA THR A 8 -29.68 -7.01 -11.28
C THR A 8 -28.24 -6.99 -11.81
N SER A 9 -28.06 -7.06 -13.13
CA SER A 9 -26.74 -7.13 -13.80
C SER A 9 -26.41 -5.90 -14.64
N TRP A 10 -27.40 -5.12 -15.04
CA TRP A 10 -27.20 -3.88 -15.79
C TRP A 10 -26.47 -2.83 -14.94
N TYR A 11 -25.67 -1.98 -15.59
CA TYR A 11 -25.00 -0.87 -14.92
C TYR A 11 -26.00 0.23 -14.57
N ASP A 12 -26.24 0.42 -13.28
CA ASP A 12 -26.99 1.54 -12.74
C ASP A 12 -26.05 2.74 -12.54
N TRP A 13 -26.10 3.69 -13.46
CA TRP A 13 -25.27 4.90 -13.42
C TRP A 13 -25.76 5.95 -12.41
N GLU A 14 -27.01 5.87 -11.94
CA GLU A 14 -27.48 6.76 -10.87
C GLU A 14 -26.75 6.45 -9.56
N ARG A 15 -26.44 5.17 -9.31
CA ARG A 15 -25.61 4.73 -8.17
C ARG A 15 -24.19 5.28 -8.22
N ALA A 16 -23.62 5.50 -9.40
CA ALA A 16 -22.29 6.10 -9.50
C ALA A 16 -22.29 7.56 -8.99
N SER A 17 -23.42 8.26 -9.15
CA SER A 17 -23.60 9.60 -8.60
C SER A 17 -23.89 9.57 -7.10
N LEU A 18 -24.70 8.60 -6.64
CA LEU A 18 -25.02 8.41 -5.21
C LEU A 18 -23.81 7.99 -4.38
N HIS A 19 -22.91 7.18 -4.96
CA HIS A 19 -21.69 6.66 -4.36
C HIS A 19 -20.45 7.26 -5.03
N GLY A 20 -20.46 8.59 -5.22
CA GLY A 20 -19.33 9.29 -5.86
C GLY A 20 -18.02 9.16 -5.09
N ASP A 21 -18.07 8.90 -3.79
CA ASP A 21 -16.92 8.69 -2.90
C ASP A 21 -16.12 7.43 -3.22
N ILE A 22 -16.78 6.28 -3.39
CA ILE A 22 -16.11 5.03 -3.78
C ILE A 22 -15.58 5.13 -5.21
N LEU A 23 -16.32 5.81 -6.11
CA LEU A 23 -15.86 6.04 -7.47
C LEU A 23 -14.60 6.91 -7.50
N ALA A 24 -14.59 8.00 -6.73
CA ALA A 24 -13.43 8.88 -6.58
C ALA A 24 -12.24 8.14 -5.98
N PHE A 25 -12.45 7.37 -4.92
CA PHE A 25 -11.41 6.56 -4.28
C PHE A 25 -10.79 5.54 -5.23
N CYS A 26 -11.62 4.72 -5.90
CA CYS A 26 -11.14 3.74 -6.88
C CYS A 26 -10.40 4.42 -8.04
N SER A 27 -10.91 5.54 -8.54
CA SER A 27 -10.25 6.32 -9.60
C SER A 27 -8.89 6.86 -9.17
N ALA A 28 -8.79 7.38 -7.94
CA ALA A 28 -7.54 7.86 -7.36
C ALA A 28 -6.53 6.71 -7.16
N LEU A 29 -6.99 5.55 -6.67
CA LEU A 29 -6.14 4.37 -6.46
C LEU A 29 -5.62 3.80 -7.78
N ILE A 30 -6.43 3.78 -8.84
CA ILE A 30 -5.99 3.39 -10.18
C ILE A 30 -4.91 4.35 -10.69
N ARG A 31 -5.10 5.67 -10.53
CA ARG A 31 -4.08 6.67 -10.90
C ARG A 31 -2.79 6.49 -10.12
N PHE A 32 -2.88 6.23 -8.81
CA PHE A 32 -1.73 5.93 -7.96
C PHE A 32 -0.96 4.70 -8.47
N ARG A 33 -1.66 3.58 -8.72
CA ARG A 33 -1.05 2.37 -9.29
C ARG A 33 -0.41 2.62 -10.65
N MET A 34 -1.01 3.45 -11.51
CA MET A 34 -0.43 3.81 -12.80
C MET A 34 0.78 4.73 -12.68
N LYS A 35 0.85 5.57 -11.64
CA LYS A 35 1.98 6.46 -11.38
C LYS A 35 3.22 5.69 -10.90
N HIS A 36 3.01 4.58 -10.20
CA HIS A 36 4.07 3.84 -9.50
C HIS A 36 4.35 2.48 -10.18
N PRO A 37 5.38 2.36 -11.05
CA PRO A 37 5.78 1.12 -11.71
C PRO A 37 6.03 -0.06 -10.77
N VAL A 38 6.38 0.17 -9.51
CA VAL A 38 6.62 -0.90 -8.52
C VAL A 38 5.41 -1.84 -8.38
N PHE A 39 4.18 -1.32 -8.51
CA PHE A 39 2.95 -2.14 -8.44
C PHE A 39 2.57 -2.80 -9.77
N ARG A 40 3.43 -2.70 -10.78
CA ARG A 40 3.19 -3.14 -12.16
C ARG A 40 4.44 -3.77 -12.81
N ARG A 41 5.40 -4.25 -12.02
CA ARG A 41 6.58 -4.95 -12.52
C ARG A 41 6.15 -6.20 -13.31
N PRO A 42 6.79 -6.49 -14.47
CA PRO A 42 6.47 -7.67 -15.26
C PRO A 42 7.03 -8.97 -14.66
N GLU A 43 8.08 -8.88 -13.85
CA GLU A 43 8.67 -10.00 -13.10
C GLU A 43 8.18 -10.11 -11.65
N PHE A 44 8.40 -11.28 -11.05
CA PHE A 44 8.09 -11.53 -9.65
C PHE A 44 9.19 -11.00 -8.72
N TYR A 45 8.79 -10.56 -7.53
CA TYR A 45 9.71 -10.30 -6.43
C TYR A 45 10.38 -11.59 -5.94
N THR A 46 11.68 -11.50 -5.66
CA THR A 46 12.57 -12.63 -5.34
C THR A 46 12.91 -12.74 -3.86
N GLY A 47 12.72 -11.67 -3.09
CA GLY A 47 13.16 -11.54 -1.70
C GLY A 47 14.67 -11.38 -1.57
N ARG A 48 15.36 -10.92 -2.63
CA ARG A 48 16.81 -10.76 -2.69
C ARG A 48 17.18 -9.37 -3.17
N ASP A 49 18.36 -8.93 -2.79
CA ASP A 49 18.99 -7.74 -3.36
C ASP A 49 19.49 -8.11 -4.77
N THR A 50 19.06 -7.34 -5.77
CA THR A 50 19.35 -7.56 -7.20
C THR A 50 20.18 -6.45 -7.82
N ASP A 51 20.39 -5.35 -7.12
CA ASP A 51 21.07 -4.15 -7.62
C ASP A 51 22.17 -3.63 -6.67
N ASP A 52 22.55 -4.44 -5.68
CA ASP A 52 23.57 -4.19 -4.65
C ASP A 52 23.28 -2.93 -3.80
N ASN A 53 22.01 -2.55 -3.68
CA ASN A 53 21.59 -1.38 -2.90
C ASN A 53 21.37 -1.69 -1.40
N GLN A 54 21.68 -2.93 -0.97
CA GLN A 54 21.52 -3.47 0.38
C GLN A 54 20.06 -3.61 0.83
N LEU A 55 19.11 -3.59 -0.10
CA LEU A 55 17.68 -3.79 0.16
C LEU A 55 17.13 -4.90 -0.76
N PRO A 56 16.55 -5.97 -0.19
CA PRO A 56 15.82 -6.94 -0.99
C PRO A 56 14.64 -6.30 -1.73
N ASP A 57 14.38 -6.75 -2.95
CA ASP A 57 13.27 -6.26 -3.78
C ASP A 57 11.90 -6.33 -3.07
N ILE A 58 11.72 -7.30 -2.17
CA ILE A 58 10.65 -7.33 -1.17
C ILE A 58 11.15 -7.90 0.17
N THR A 59 10.70 -7.32 1.28
CA THR A 59 10.89 -7.87 2.63
C THR A 59 9.55 -7.90 3.37
N TRP A 60 9.23 -9.04 3.98
CA TRP A 60 7.98 -9.25 4.72
C TRP A 60 8.18 -9.11 6.23
N PHE A 61 7.18 -8.57 6.92
CA PHE A 61 7.20 -8.33 8.36
C PHE A 61 5.86 -8.70 9.03
N ASP A 62 5.93 -9.11 10.29
CA ASP A 62 4.80 -9.07 11.23
C ASP A 62 4.60 -7.65 11.80
N GLU A 63 3.60 -7.44 12.65
CA GLU A 63 3.34 -6.12 13.27
C GLU A 63 4.48 -5.62 14.18
N SER A 64 5.35 -6.53 14.65
CA SER A 64 6.50 -6.17 15.49
C SER A 64 7.75 -5.81 14.67
N GLY A 65 7.64 -5.78 13.33
CA GLY A 65 8.76 -5.46 12.45
C GLY A 65 9.77 -6.60 12.32
N ARG A 66 9.37 -7.84 12.62
CA ARG A 66 10.20 -9.05 12.47
C ARG A 66 9.70 -9.90 11.30
N PRO A 67 10.52 -10.79 10.73
CA PRO A 67 10.06 -11.71 9.68
C PRO A 67 8.84 -12.52 10.13
N PRO A 68 7.78 -12.64 9.31
CA PRO A 68 6.57 -13.34 9.71
C PRO A 68 6.81 -14.85 9.81
N HIS A 69 6.16 -15.47 10.78
CA HIS A 69 6.06 -16.92 10.86
C HIS A 69 4.95 -17.41 9.93
N TRP A 70 5.29 -17.75 8.67
CA TRP A 70 4.33 -18.11 7.63
C TRP A 70 3.35 -19.23 8.01
N ALA A 71 3.79 -20.20 8.81
CA ALA A 71 2.94 -21.30 9.28
C ALA A 71 1.90 -20.88 10.34
N SER A 72 2.06 -19.70 10.94
CA SER A 72 1.25 -19.21 12.06
C SER A 72 1.03 -17.70 11.96
N ILE A 73 0.77 -17.21 10.75
CA ILE A 73 0.53 -15.79 10.52
C ILE A 73 -0.78 -15.37 11.20
N ASN A 74 -0.76 -14.19 11.82
CA ASN A 74 -1.94 -13.58 12.41
C ASN A 74 -2.76 -12.85 11.34
N LEU A 75 -3.73 -12.03 11.77
CA LEU A 75 -4.52 -11.16 10.90
C LEU A 75 -3.76 -9.86 10.51
N THR A 76 -2.44 -9.88 10.56
CA THR A 76 -1.53 -8.75 10.34
C THR A 76 -0.39 -9.18 9.42
N LEU A 77 0.00 -8.29 8.51
CA LEU A 77 1.14 -8.48 7.61
C LEU A 77 1.64 -7.12 7.13
N ALA A 78 2.94 -6.99 6.93
CA ALA A 78 3.53 -5.83 6.27
C ALA A 78 4.61 -6.23 5.26
N ALA A 79 4.85 -5.35 4.29
CA ALA A 79 5.84 -5.54 3.24
C ALA A 79 6.58 -4.23 2.95
N LEU A 80 7.92 -4.29 2.90
CA LEU A 80 8.78 -3.26 2.32
C LEU A 80 9.11 -3.68 0.89
N ILE A 81 8.87 -2.80 -0.07
CA ILE A 81 9.15 -3.04 -1.49
C ILE A 81 10.14 -1.98 -1.96
N ASP A 82 11.25 -2.43 -2.55
CA ASP A 82 12.23 -1.54 -3.16
C ASP A 82 11.72 -1.03 -4.50
N GLY A 83 11.75 0.29 -4.67
CA GLY A 83 11.34 0.98 -5.88
C GLY A 83 12.38 0.96 -7.00
N SER A 84 13.50 0.26 -6.84
CA SER A 84 14.55 0.23 -7.86
C SER A 84 14.05 -0.38 -9.17
N PRO A 85 14.62 0.03 -10.32
CA PRO A 85 14.09 -0.38 -11.61
C PRO A 85 14.07 -1.90 -11.76
N ALA A 86 12.99 -2.39 -12.38
CA ALA A 86 12.91 -3.76 -12.86
C ALA A 86 14.07 -4.09 -13.83
N GLU A 87 14.51 -5.35 -13.92
CA GLU A 87 15.63 -5.76 -14.81
C GLU A 87 15.43 -5.28 -16.26
N ASN A 88 14.18 -5.22 -16.72
CA ASN A 88 13.79 -4.80 -18.07
C ASN A 88 13.14 -3.40 -18.13
N SER A 89 13.31 -2.57 -17.09
CA SER A 89 12.81 -1.20 -17.02
C SER A 89 13.93 -0.25 -16.62
N ALA A 90 14.03 0.90 -17.30
CA ALA A 90 14.90 1.99 -16.87
C ALA A 90 14.24 2.91 -15.84
N ILE A 91 12.95 2.72 -15.57
CA ILE A 91 12.17 3.59 -14.69
C ILE A 91 12.15 2.99 -13.29
N GLY A 92 12.82 3.66 -12.37
CA GLY A 92 12.69 3.44 -10.93
C GLY A 92 11.49 4.19 -10.34
N ASP A 93 11.23 3.96 -9.07
CA ASP A 93 10.08 4.43 -8.31
C ASP A 93 10.51 4.75 -6.86
N ASP A 94 9.55 5.25 -6.08
CA ASP A 94 9.67 5.38 -4.63
C ASP A 94 9.68 4.00 -3.94
N ASP A 95 10.19 3.92 -2.70
CA ASP A 95 10.11 2.69 -1.90
C ASP A 95 8.82 2.70 -1.10
N PHE A 96 8.20 1.52 -0.93
CA PHE A 96 6.89 1.43 -0.30
C PHE A 96 6.89 0.52 0.91
N TYR A 97 6.25 0.97 1.99
CA TYR A 97 5.92 0.13 3.13
C TYR A 97 4.41 -0.03 3.26
N LEU A 98 3.92 -1.24 3.00
CA LEU A 98 2.51 -1.59 3.04
C LEU A 98 2.23 -2.34 4.34
N MET A 99 1.20 -1.95 5.06
CA MET A 99 0.75 -2.60 6.29
C MET A 99 -0.72 -2.97 6.16
N PHE A 100 -1.06 -4.19 6.55
CA PHE A 100 -2.40 -4.76 6.45
C PHE A 100 -2.85 -5.24 7.82
N ASN A 101 -4.01 -4.75 8.28
CA ASN A 101 -4.67 -5.18 9.50
C ASN A 101 -6.07 -5.72 9.19
N ALA A 102 -6.18 -7.05 9.06
CA ALA A 102 -7.46 -7.75 8.89
C ALA A 102 -8.18 -8.03 10.21
N SER A 103 -7.58 -7.68 11.36
CA SER A 103 -8.17 -7.93 12.67
C SER A 103 -9.33 -6.97 12.97
N ALA A 104 -10.13 -7.31 13.98
CA ALA A 104 -11.22 -6.48 14.48
C ALA A 104 -10.74 -5.37 15.45
N HIS A 105 -9.43 -5.24 15.67
CA HIS A 105 -8.86 -4.30 16.63
C HIS A 105 -7.83 -3.40 15.96
N SER A 106 -7.57 -2.25 16.56
CA SER A 106 -6.45 -1.40 16.14
C SER A 106 -5.13 -2.05 16.57
N ILE A 107 -4.15 -2.09 15.66
CA ILE A 107 -2.86 -2.71 15.90
C ILE A 107 -1.75 -1.69 15.61
N ALA A 108 -0.76 -1.62 16.50
CA ALA A 108 0.45 -0.83 16.30
C ALA A 108 1.48 -1.66 15.53
N PHE A 109 1.89 -1.15 14.37
CA PHE A 109 2.97 -1.69 13.56
C PHE A 109 4.27 -0.97 13.88
N THR A 110 5.36 -1.73 13.96
CA THR A 110 6.73 -1.20 13.96
C THR A 110 7.11 -0.86 12.52
N VAL A 111 7.46 0.39 12.27
CA VAL A 111 7.90 0.85 10.95
C VAL A 111 9.43 0.74 10.89
N PRO A 112 10.00 -0.02 9.93
CA PRO A 112 11.44 -0.16 9.84
C PRO A 112 12.07 1.18 9.44
N ARG A 113 13.23 1.50 10.04
CA ARG A 113 14.06 2.61 9.53
C ARG A 113 14.45 2.28 8.09
N HIS A 114 14.28 3.23 7.19
CA HIS A 114 14.68 3.03 5.80
C HIS A 114 16.21 2.85 5.71
N PRO A 115 16.75 1.85 4.99
CA PRO A 115 18.20 1.63 4.90
C PRO A 115 18.99 2.83 4.38
N ARG A 116 18.34 3.67 3.56
CA ARG A 116 18.89 4.92 3.01
C ARG A 116 18.60 6.17 3.85
N ASP A 117 18.13 6.03 5.09
CA ASP A 117 17.77 7.15 5.99
C ASP A 117 16.72 8.13 5.44
N LEU A 118 15.89 7.64 4.51
CA LEU A 118 14.76 8.38 3.98
C LEU A 118 13.60 8.39 4.99
N LEU A 119 12.83 9.48 4.98
CA LEU A 119 11.63 9.58 5.79
C LEU A 119 10.47 8.87 5.11
N TRP A 120 9.65 8.19 5.92
CA TRP A 120 8.37 7.65 5.52
C TRP A 120 7.31 8.73 5.49
N HIS A 121 6.53 8.75 4.42
CA HIS A 121 5.36 9.60 4.27
C HIS A 121 4.11 8.75 4.10
N LYS A 122 3.04 9.06 4.84
CA LYS A 122 1.78 8.33 4.72
C LYS A 122 1.02 8.80 3.49
N VAL A 123 0.68 7.88 2.59
CA VAL A 123 -0.03 8.18 1.34
C VAL A 123 -1.39 7.52 1.22
N ILE A 124 -1.59 6.37 1.86
CA ILE A 124 -2.89 5.71 1.92
C ILE A 124 -3.22 5.33 3.36
N ASP A 125 -4.44 5.58 3.80
CA ASP A 125 -5.00 5.13 5.08
C ASP A 125 -6.50 4.85 4.93
N THR A 126 -6.88 3.58 4.79
CA THR A 126 -8.29 3.20 4.57
C THR A 126 -9.16 3.33 5.82
N SER A 127 -8.58 3.66 6.98
CA SER A 127 -9.32 3.97 8.20
C SER A 127 -9.58 5.47 8.37
N ALA A 128 -8.98 6.31 7.53
CA ALA A 128 -9.19 7.74 7.55
C ALA A 128 -10.65 8.08 7.18
N PRO A 129 -11.23 9.12 7.82
CA PRO A 129 -12.58 9.58 7.46
C PRO A 129 -12.59 10.18 6.05
N LEU A 130 -13.76 10.17 5.41
CA LEU A 130 -13.98 10.94 4.18
C LEU A 130 -13.77 12.45 4.41
N PRO A 131 -13.36 13.22 3.39
CA PRO A 131 -13.36 12.90 1.96
C PRO A 131 -12.15 12.05 1.50
N THR A 132 -12.22 11.54 0.26
CA THR A 132 -11.21 10.66 -0.37
C THR A 132 -9.76 11.17 -0.23
N ASP A 133 -9.54 12.48 -0.26
CA ASP A 133 -8.20 13.08 -0.13
C ASP A 133 -7.55 12.82 1.25
N SER A 134 -8.36 12.53 2.27
CA SER A 134 -7.87 12.11 3.59
C SER A 134 -7.41 10.66 3.60
N ILE A 135 -7.99 9.83 2.72
CA ILE A 135 -7.66 8.41 2.56
C ILE A 135 -6.45 8.26 1.65
N LEU A 136 -6.38 8.99 0.54
CA LEU A 136 -5.30 8.93 -0.44
C LEU A 136 -4.76 10.34 -0.70
N ASN A 137 -3.55 10.62 -0.21
CA ASN A 137 -2.94 11.94 -0.31
C ASN A 137 -1.61 11.88 -1.08
N PHE A 138 -1.59 12.52 -2.25
CA PHE A 138 -0.40 12.63 -3.10
C PHE A 138 0.60 13.70 -2.61
N VAL A 139 0.19 14.60 -1.71
CA VAL A 139 1.04 15.60 -1.05
C VAL A 139 1.36 15.05 0.35
N SER A 140 2.28 14.10 0.38
CA SER A 140 2.53 13.28 1.54
C SER A 140 3.33 14.08 2.59
N GLN A 141 2.76 14.25 3.78
CA GLN A 141 3.54 14.76 4.93
C GLN A 141 4.36 13.62 5.54
N PRO A 142 5.57 13.88 6.05
CA PRO A 142 6.31 12.89 6.80
C PRO A 142 5.46 12.33 7.94
N LEU A 143 5.53 11.02 8.14
CA LEU A 143 4.89 10.36 9.27
C LEU A 143 5.42 10.96 10.58
N GLN A 144 4.53 11.32 11.51
CA GLN A 144 4.93 11.99 12.75
C GLN A 144 5.91 11.17 13.61
N ARG A 145 5.76 9.83 13.60
CA ARG A 145 6.64 8.87 14.26
C ARG A 145 7.18 7.91 13.21
N GLN A 146 8.47 7.94 12.96
CA GLN A 146 9.11 7.17 11.88
C GLN A 146 9.30 5.68 12.24
N GLU A 147 9.08 5.34 13.50
CA GLU A 147 9.27 4.02 14.09
C GLU A 147 7.97 3.24 14.33
N SER A 148 6.80 3.90 14.22
CA SER A 148 5.52 3.26 14.54
C SER A 148 4.34 3.84 13.77
N CYS A 149 3.40 2.98 13.38
CA CYS A 149 2.14 3.38 12.77
C CYS A 149 0.99 2.55 13.34
N THR A 150 -0.08 3.18 13.82
CA THR A 150 -1.28 2.46 14.28
C THR A 150 -2.29 2.37 13.15
N LEU A 151 -2.69 1.14 12.82
CA LEU A 151 -3.75 0.86 11.85
C LEU A 151 -5.06 0.59 12.59
N GLY A 152 -6.16 1.18 12.11
CA GLY A 152 -7.50 0.84 12.58
C GLY A 152 -7.89 -0.61 12.26
N ALA A 153 -8.97 -1.11 12.87
CA ALA A 153 -9.53 -2.42 12.54
C ALA A 153 -9.88 -2.51 11.04
N ARG A 154 -9.62 -3.68 10.42
CA ARG A 154 -9.95 -3.96 9.00
C ARG A 154 -9.47 -2.87 8.03
N SER A 155 -8.22 -2.44 8.19
CA SER A 155 -7.64 -1.34 7.41
C SER A 155 -6.27 -1.68 6.86
N LEU A 156 -5.81 -0.86 5.92
CA LEU A 156 -4.45 -0.88 5.43
C LEU A 156 -3.88 0.54 5.36
N VAL A 157 -2.58 0.65 5.54
CA VAL A 157 -1.83 1.89 5.38
C VAL A 157 -0.67 1.65 4.41
N VAL A 158 -0.45 2.61 3.51
CA VAL A 158 0.72 2.63 2.62
C VAL A 158 1.55 3.86 2.94
N LEU A 159 2.83 3.62 3.16
CA LEU A 159 3.85 4.64 3.27
C LEU A 159 4.72 4.60 2.00
N LEU A 160 5.28 5.76 1.63
CA LEU A 160 6.35 5.84 0.64
C LEU A 160 7.53 6.65 1.15
N THR A 161 8.71 6.42 0.59
CA THR A 161 9.85 7.33 0.68
C THR A 161 9.86 8.25 -0.53
N VAL A 162 10.19 9.53 -0.36
CA VAL A 162 10.37 10.42 -1.52
C VAL A 162 11.85 10.37 -1.90
N ARG A 163 12.17 9.80 -3.06
CA ARG A 163 13.53 9.87 -3.62
C ARG A 163 13.77 11.31 -4.12
N GLN A 164 14.91 11.92 -3.74
CA GLN A 164 15.32 13.26 -4.21
C GLN A 164 15.85 13.23 -5.64
#